data_AF-A0A0R1UIN7-F1
#
_entry.id   AF-A0A0R1UIN7-F1
#
_cell.length_a   1.000
_cell.length_b   1.000
_cell.length_c   1.000
_cell.angle_alpha   90.00
_cell.angle_beta   90.00
_cell.angle_gamma   90.00
#
_symmetry.space_group_name_H-M   'P 1'
#
loop_
_entity.id
_entity.type
_entity.pdbx_description
1 polymer ?
#
loop_
_entity_poly.entity_id
_entity_poly.type
_entity_poly.pdbx_seq_one_letter_code
_entity_poly.pdbx_strand_id
1 'polypeptide(L)'
;MKFLMKLGLLFGGLAVLIGAGAIITPNLTKNHGSELALAIDNVNPAVKTEDVYADTTIKPIRHYIGGGGEHEYVYEMQTYNQHGESRKLHFESQWVLKPHRYLKITTKGQNVETWKAVDKSEVPSGVRQNLMMS
;
A
#
# COMPACT_ATOMS: atom_id res chain seq x y z
N MET A 1 -0.71 -1.46 46.59
CA MET A 1 -1.47 -0.39 45.90
C MET A 1 -0.63 0.54 45.03
N LYS A 2 0.41 1.24 45.55
CA LYS A 2 1.21 2.19 44.74
C LYS A 2 1.91 1.57 43.52
N PHE A 3 2.35 0.31 43.62
CA PHE A 3 2.96 -0.43 42.50
C PHE A 3 1.98 -0.71 41.36
N LEU A 4 0.79 -1.22 41.67
CA LEU A 4 -0.28 -1.47 40.69
C LEU A 4 -0.72 -0.19 39.97
N MET A 5 -0.78 0.94 40.69
CA MET A 5 -1.11 2.24 40.11
C MET A 5 -0.04 2.73 39.11
N LYS A 6 1.26 2.58 39.44
CA LYS A 6 2.35 2.90 38.52
C LYS A 6 2.34 2.00 37.28
N LEU A 7 2.02 0.71 37.46
CA LEU A 7 1.92 -0.24 36.35
C LEU A 7 0.74 0.11 35.43
N GLY A 8 -0.42 0.46 35.99
CA GLY A 8 -1.58 0.94 35.24
C GLY A 8 -1.29 2.23 34.45
N LEU A 9 -0.60 3.19 35.05
CA LEU A 9 -0.17 4.42 34.35
C LEU A 9 0.81 4.13 33.22
N LEU A 10 1.72 3.17 33.40
CA LEU A 10 2.69 2.77 32.37
C LEU A 10 1.99 2.12 31.17
N PHE A 11 1.07 1.18 31.41
CA PHE A 11 0.29 0.57 30.32
C PHE A 11 -0.66 1.56 29.66
N GLY A 12 -1.32 2.42 30.43
CA GLY A 12 -2.16 3.49 29.88
C GLY A 12 -1.36 4.45 29.01
N GLY A 13 -0.18 4.87 29.46
CA GLY A 13 0.72 5.71 28.67
C GLY A 13 1.18 5.03 27.39
N LEU A 14 1.57 3.75 27.46
CA LEU A 14 1.97 2.99 26.27
C LEU A 14 0.81 2.83 25.27
N ALA A 15 -0.41 2.55 25.74
CA ALA A 15 -1.58 2.44 24.90
C ALA A 15 -1.89 3.76 24.17
N VAL A 16 -1.75 4.90 24.85
CA VAL A 16 -1.91 6.23 24.24
C VAL A 16 -0.85 6.47 23.17
N LEU A 17 0.41 6.12 23.43
CA LEU A 17 1.49 6.25 22.43
C LEU A 17 1.25 5.37 21.21
N ILE A 18 0.84 4.12 21.40
CA ILE A 18 0.48 3.20 20.31
C ILE A 18 -0.71 3.76 19.52
N GLY A 19 -1.75 4.22 20.20
CA GLY A 19 -2.94 4.80 19.57
C GLY A 19 -2.62 6.06 18.75
N ALA A 20 -1.80 6.96 19.28
CA ALA A 20 -1.34 8.14 18.56
C ALA A 20 -0.47 7.73 17.36
N GLY A 21 0.44 6.77 17.55
CA GLY A 21 1.26 6.20 16.48
C GLY A 21 0.40 5.64 15.34
N ALA A 22 -0.64 4.87 15.65
CA ALA A 22 -1.55 4.29 14.67
C ALA A 22 -2.24 5.35 13.79
N ILE A 23 -2.52 6.54 14.32
CA ILE A 23 -3.16 7.63 13.55
C ILE A 23 -2.14 8.40 12.71
N ILE A 24 -0.91 8.56 13.21
CA ILE A 24 0.12 9.40 12.57
C ILE A 24 0.85 8.64 11.46
N THR A 25 1.22 7.38 11.69
CA THR A 25 2.09 6.62 10.78
C THR A 25 1.58 6.47 9.35
N PRO A 26 0.27 6.33 9.05
CA PRO A 26 -0.20 6.17 7.66
C PRO A 26 0.16 7.35 6.76
N ASN A 27 0.27 8.55 7.33
CA ASN A 27 0.69 9.75 6.59
C ASN A 27 2.20 9.79 6.36
N LEU A 28 2.99 9.15 7.23
CA LEU A 28 4.45 9.05 7.11
C LEU A 28 4.87 7.94 6.15
N THR A 29 4.10 6.85 6.08
CA THR A 29 4.35 5.72 5.17
C THR A 29 3.83 6.00 3.75
N LYS A 30 2.86 6.91 3.60
CA LYS A 30 2.26 7.24 2.30
C LYS A 30 3.32 7.58 1.24
N ASN A 31 3.24 6.91 0.09
CA ASN A 31 4.16 7.03 -1.06
C ASN A 31 5.58 6.46 -0.83
N HIS A 32 5.79 5.71 0.26
CA HIS A 32 7.06 5.06 0.56
C HIS A 32 6.91 3.54 0.44
N GLY A 33 7.63 2.95 -0.51
CA GLY A 33 7.62 1.50 -0.73
C GLY A 33 8.74 0.73 -0.03
N SER A 34 9.17 1.18 1.15
CA SER A 34 10.17 0.45 1.96
C SER A 34 9.50 -0.66 2.77
N GLU A 35 10.18 -1.80 2.98
CA GLU A 35 9.65 -2.92 3.77
C GLU A 35 9.11 -2.50 5.14
N LEU A 36 9.77 -1.51 5.77
CA LEU A 36 9.30 -0.95 7.05
C LEU A 36 7.95 -0.23 6.91
N ALA A 37 7.75 0.57 5.85
CA ALA A 37 6.48 1.24 5.61
C ALA A 37 5.35 0.23 5.36
N LEU A 38 5.62 -0.80 4.56
CA LEU A 38 4.68 -1.91 4.32
C LEU A 38 4.33 -2.62 5.64
N ALA A 39 5.34 -2.96 6.45
CA ALA A 39 5.12 -3.66 7.72
C ALA A 39 4.32 -2.81 8.72
N ILE A 40 4.62 -1.51 8.84
CA ILE A 40 3.89 -0.58 9.70
C ILE A 40 2.42 -0.51 9.29
N ASP A 41 2.13 -0.32 8.00
CA ASP A 41 0.75 -0.22 7.53
C ASP A 41 -0.02 -1.55 7.68
N ASN A 42 0.66 -2.68 7.45
CA ASN A 42 0.05 -4.01 7.59
C ASN A 42 -0.45 -4.28 9.02
N VAL A 43 0.34 -3.93 10.05
CA VAL A 43 -0.04 -4.17 11.46
C VAL A 43 -0.91 -3.05 12.05
N ASN A 44 -0.99 -1.89 11.41
CA ASN A 44 -1.71 -0.74 11.95
C ASN A 44 -3.23 -0.94 11.89
N PRO A 45 -3.96 -0.94 13.01
CA PRO A 45 -5.41 -1.14 13.02
C PRO A 45 -6.21 0.07 12.50
N ALA A 46 -5.61 1.26 12.43
CA ALA A 46 -6.26 2.46 11.90
C ALA A 46 -6.22 2.53 10.37
N VAL A 47 -5.35 1.76 9.72
CA VAL A 47 -5.29 1.64 8.26
C VAL A 47 -6.34 0.64 7.80
N LYS A 48 -7.21 1.05 6.89
CA LYS A 48 -8.20 0.16 6.29
C LYS A 48 -7.65 -0.45 5.01
N THR A 49 -8.08 -1.66 4.72
CA THR A 49 -7.88 -2.27 3.41
C THR A 49 -8.79 -1.57 2.39
N GLU A 50 -8.23 -1.22 1.24
CA GLU A 50 -8.94 -0.57 0.13
C GLU A 50 -8.44 -1.06 -1.23
N ASP A 51 -9.27 -0.87 -2.24
CA ASP A 51 -8.91 -1.10 -3.64
C ASP A 51 -8.32 0.16 -4.26
N VAL A 52 -7.13 0.05 -4.84
CA VAL A 52 -6.54 1.06 -5.71
C VAL A 52 -6.33 0.53 -7.11
N TYR A 53 -6.32 1.44 -8.07
CA TYR A 53 -6.22 1.13 -9.49
C TYR A 53 -4.97 1.78 -10.08
N ALA A 54 -4.31 1.09 -11.00
CA ALA A 54 -3.17 1.58 -11.76
C ALA A 54 -3.26 1.15 -13.22
N ASP A 55 -2.67 1.93 -14.12
CA ASP A 55 -2.35 1.48 -15.46
C ASP A 55 -1.01 0.74 -15.47
N THR A 56 -0.79 -0.08 -16.50
CA THR A 56 0.42 -0.91 -16.61
C THR A 56 1.38 -0.45 -17.71
N THR A 57 1.29 0.81 -18.15
CA THR A 57 2.16 1.32 -19.24
C THR A 57 3.57 1.66 -18.77
N ILE A 58 3.76 1.80 -17.46
CA ILE A 58 5.06 2.04 -16.82
C ILE A 58 6.03 0.87 -16.99
N LYS A 59 7.32 1.17 -16.91
CA LYS A 59 8.40 0.16 -16.92
C LYS A 59 8.83 -0.17 -15.48
N PRO A 60 9.34 -1.40 -15.23
CA PRO A 60 9.90 -1.72 -13.93
C PRO A 60 11.13 -0.83 -13.67
N ILE A 61 11.27 -0.36 -12.43
CA ILE A 61 12.41 0.42 -11.95
C ILE A 61 13.57 -0.47 -11.48
N ARG A 62 13.29 -1.74 -11.18
CA ARG A 62 14.27 -2.73 -10.76
C ARG A 62 13.83 -4.12 -11.21
N HIS A 63 14.80 -4.96 -11.53
CA HIS A 63 14.63 -6.41 -11.75
C HIS A 63 15.74 -7.15 -11.01
N TYR A 64 15.39 -8.24 -10.33
CA TYR A 64 16.33 -9.13 -9.67
C TYR A 64 15.79 -10.57 -9.64
N ILE A 65 16.61 -11.50 -9.16
CA ILE A 65 16.20 -12.88 -8.88
C ILE A 65 15.94 -12.99 -7.37
N GLY A 66 14.72 -13.38 -7.00
CA GLY A 66 14.28 -13.54 -5.63
C GLY A 66 14.89 -14.77 -4.95
N GLY A 67 14.60 -14.92 -3.65
CA GLY A 67 15.20 -15.97 -2.82
C GLY A 67 14.85 -17.39 -3.26
N GLY A 68 13.71 -17.57 -3.94
CA GLY A 68 13.28 -18.85 -4.50
C GLY A 68 13.73 -19.08 -5.96
N GLY A 69 14.51 -18.18 -6.55
CA GLY A 69 14.96 -18.26 -7.95
C GLY A 69 13.97 -17.66 -8.96
N GLU A 70 12.85 -17.12 -8.51
CA GLU A 70 11.91 -16.36 -9.33
C GLU A 70 12.49 -15.03 -9.83
N HIS A 71 12.03 -14.56 -10.98
CA HIS A 71 12.24 -13.16 -11.37
C HIS A 71 11.35 -12.27 -10.50
N GLU A 72 11.85 -11.09 -10.13
CA GLU A 72 11.08 -10.09 -9.41
C GLU A 72 11.23 -8.73 -10.08
N TYR A 73 10.11 -8.14 -10.49
CA TYR A 73 10.04 -6.85 -11.17
C TYR A 73 9.37 -5.83 -10.26
N VAL A 74 10.11 -4.79 -9.90
CA VAL A 74 9.62 -3.72 -9.02
C VAL A 74 9.15 -2.55 -9.86
N TYR A 75 7.96 -2.05 -9.55
CA TYR A 75 7.34 -0.90 -10.18
C TYR A 75 7.03 0.17 -9.12
N GLU A 76 7.23 1.44 -9.47
CA GLU A 76 6.65 2.55 -8.73
C GLU A 76 5.39 3.00 -9.49
N MET A 77 4.22 2.59 -9.02
CA MET A 77 2.94 2.85 -9.69
C MET A 77 2.28 4.10 -9.13
N GLN A 78 1.79 4.98 -10.00
CA GLN A 78 0.79 5.96 -9.61
C GLN A 78 -0.57 5.25 -9.53
N THR A 79 -1.16 5.24 -8.34
CA THR A 79 -2.44 4.58 -8.08
C THR A 79 -3.52 5.59 -7.69
N TYR A 80 -4.78 5.21 -7.89
CA TYR A 80 -5.95 5.98 -7.46
C TYR A 80 -6.97 5.04 -6.80
N ASN A 81 -7.51 5.42 -5.65
CA ASN A 81 -8.65 4.70 -5.06
C ASN A 81 -9.97 5.09 -5.76
N GLN A 82 -11.10 4.52 -5.32
CA GLN A 82 -12.41 4.79 -5.93
C GLN A 82 -12.85 6.26 -5.86
N HIS A 83 -12.28 7.04 -4.92
CA HIS A 83 -12.57 8.46 -4.73
C HIS A 83 -11.65 9.38 -5.54
N GLY A 84 -10.68 8.81 -6.27
CA GLY A 84 -9.70 9.58 -7.03
C GLY A 84 -8.54 10.09 -6.19
N GLU A 85 -8.41 9.66 -4.94
CA GLU A 85 -7.25 9.98 -4.11
C GLU A 85 -6.05 9.18 -4.62
N SER A 86 -4.94 9.89 -4.79
CA SER A 86 -3.75 9.33 -5.41
C SER A 86 -2.67 8.98 -4.39
N ARG A 87 -1.91 7.92 -4.70
CA ARG A 87 -0.64 7.59 -4.03
C ARG A 87 0.30 6.85 -4.95
N LYS A 88 1.60 7.02 -4.72
CA LYS A 88 2.61 6.10 -5.24
C LYS A 88 2.56 4.80 -4.44
N LEU A 89 2.72 3.68 -5.13
CA LEU A 89 2.74 2.35 -4.55
C LEU A 89 3.92 1.58 -5.16
N HIS A 90 4.77 0.98 -4.32
CA HIS A 90 5.70 -0.04 -4.81
C HIS A 90 4.92 -1.33 -5.03
N PHE A 91 5.00 -1.82 -6.25
CA PHE A 91 4.35 -3.04 -6.67
C PHE A 91 5.41 -4.01 -7.19
N GLU A 92 5.37 -5.23 -6.69
CA GLU A 92 6.26 -6.31 -7.07
C GLU A 92 5.48 -7.39 -7.83
N SER A 93 6.09 -7.93 -8.88
CA SER A 93 5.50 -8.97 -9.71
C SER A 93 6.56 -9.89 -10.27
N GLN A 94 6.25 -11.18 -10.31
CA GLN A 94 7.12 -12.19 -10.90
C GLN A 94 7.18 -12.13 -12.43
N TRP A 95 6.33 -11.31 -13.06
CA TRP A 95 6.29 -11.14 -14.51
C TRP A 95 6.32 -9.68 -14.92
N VAL A 96 6.86 -9.43 -16.11
CA VAL A 96 6.74 -8.10 -16.73
C VAL A 96 5.27 -7.81 -17.02
N LEU A 97 4.79 -6.66 -16.55
CA LEU A 97 3.42 -6.24 -16.76
C LEU A 97 3.16 -6.01 -18.26
N LYS A 98 2.05 -6.56 -18.77
CA LYS A 98 1.60 -6.26 -20.14
C LYS A 98 1.15 -4.81 -20.20
N PRO A 99 1.65 -3.99 -21.14
CA PRO A 99 1.27 -2.58 -21.23
C PRO A 99 -0.19 -2.40 -21.63
N HIS A 100 -0.72 -1.20 -21.35
CA HIS A 100 -2.09 -0.79 -21.69
C HIS A 100 -3.19 -1.68 -21.07
N ARG A 101 -2.94 -2.18 -19.86
CA ARG A 101 -3.92 -2.86 -19.02
C ARG A 101 -4.13 -2.06 -17.74
N TYR A 102 -5.09 -2.52 -16.94
CA TYR A 102 -5.36 -1.98 -15.62
C TYR A 102 -5.17 -3.06 -14.58
N LEU A 103 -4.67 -2.66 -13.42
CA LEU A 103 -4.63 -3.48 -12.21
C LEU A 103 -5.65 -2.96 -11.21
N LYS A 104 -6.36 -3.88 -10.58
CA LYS A 104 -7.03 -3.66 -9.31
C LYS A 104 -6.15 -4.27 -8.22
N ILE A 105 -5.71 -3.45 -7.28
CA ILE A 105 -4.76 -3.81 -6.23
C ILE A 105 -5.44 -3.59 -4.88
N THR A 106 -5.63 -4.67 -4.13
CA THR A 106 -6.12 -4.62 -2.76
C THR A 106 -4.94 -4.34 -1.84
N THR A 107 -5.04 -3.28 -1.05
CA THR A 107 -3.93 -2.78 -0.25
C THR A 107 -4.37 -2.36 1.13
N LYS A 108 -3.49 -2.50 2.12
CA LYS A 108 -3.62 -1.87 3.43
C LYS A 108 -2.49 -0.84 3.55
N GLY A 109 -2.80 0.42 3.26
CA GLY A 109 -1.77 1.47 3.12
C GLY A 109 -0.82 1.16 1.96
N GLN A 110 0.48 1.07 2.25
CA GLN A 110 1.52 0.67 1.28
C GLN A 110 1.62 -0.85 1.08
N ASN A 111 1.03 -1.66 1.97
CA ASN A 111 1.11 -3.12 1.88
C ASN A 111 0.14 -3.65 0.81
N VAL A 112 0.67 -4.32 -0.22
CA VAL A 112 -0.13 -5.03 -1.22
C VAL A 112 -0.57 -6.38 -0.65
N GLU A 113 -1.87 -6.63 -0.61
CA GLU A 113 -2.42 -7.91 -0.15
C GLU A 113 -2.70 -8.84 -1.33
N THR A 114 -3.40 -8.32 -2.35
CA THR A 114 -3.74 -9.08 -3.56
C THR A 114 -3.84 -8.13 -4.75
N TRP A 115 -3.76 -8.68 -5.95
CA TRP A 115 -3.97 -7.91 -7.18
C TRP A 115 -4.54 -8.79 -8.27
N LYS A 116 -5.22 -8.17 -9.24
CA LYS A 116 -5.64 -8.81 -10.47
C LYS A 116 -5.65 -7.82 -11.63
N ALA A 117 -5.40 -8.32 -12.83
CA ALA A 117 -5.70 -7.59 -14.05
C ALA A 117 -7.21 -7.42 -14.18
N VAL A 118 -7.65 -6.24 -14.62
CA VAL A 118 -9.07 -5.90 -14.81
C VAL A 118 -9.28 -5.16 -16.12
N ASP A 119 -10.50 -5.25 -16.65
CA ASP A 119 -10.88 -4.47 -17.82
C ASP A 119 -11.21 -3.01 -17.45
N LYS A 120 -11.16 -2.11 -18.44
CA LYS A 120 -11.47 -0.69 -18.26
C LYS A 120 -12.86 -0.46 -17.63
N SER A 121 -13.82 -1.35 -17.91
CA SER A 121 -15.18 -1.29 -17.35
C SER A 121 -15.22 -1.53 -15.84
N GLU A 122 -14.29 -2.31 -15.29
CA GLU A 122 -14.18 -2.58 -13.85
C GLU A 122 -13.49 -1.44 -13.08
N VAL A 123 -12.74 -0.58 -13.78
CA VAL A 123 -12.17 0.64 -13.18
C VAL A 123 -13.30 1.64 -12.90
N PRO A 124 -13.39 2.23 -11.68
CA PRO A 124 -14.39 3.25 -11.37
C PRO A 124 -14.35 4.42 -12.35
N SER A 125 -15.49 4.80 -12.90
CA SER A 125 -15.59 5.81 -13.95
C SER A 125 -14.95 7.14 -13.55
N GLY A 126 -15.10 7.55 -12.29
CA GLY A 126 -14.53 8.78 -11.73
C GLY A 126 -13.00 8.87 -11.75
N VAL A 127 -12.29 7.76 -11.93
CA VAL A 127 -10.81 7.73 -11.89
C VAL A 127 -10.15 7.26 -13.18
N ARG A 128 -10.94 6.83 -14.18
CA ARG A 128 -10.42 6.38 -15.47
C ARG A 128 -9.58 7.44 -16.17
N GLN A 129 -9.99 8.71 -16.09
CA GLN A 129 -9.26 9.80 -16.72
C GLN A 129 -7.89 10.02 -16.04
N ASN A 130 -7.83 9.92 -14.71
CA ASN A 130 -6.58 10.05 -13.96
C ASN A 130 -5.56 8.99 -14.40
N LEU A 131 -6.01 7.75 -14.58
CA LEU A 131 -5.19 6.62 -15.03
C LEU A 131 -4.76 6.68 -16.50
N MET A 132 -5.39 7.52 -17.31
CA MET A 132 -5.00 7.73 -18.71
C MET A 132 -3.95 8.83 -18.86
N MET A 133 -3.71 9.59 -17.80
CA MET A 133 -2.76 10.70 -17.76
C MET A 133 -1.58 10.44 -16.81
N SER A 134 -1.55 9.27 -16.15
CA SER A 134 -0.49 8.84 -15.22
C SER A 134 0.78 8.37 -15.91
#